data_AF-A0ABD2W5I6-F1
#
_entry.id   AF-A0ABD2W5I6-F1
#
_cell.length_a   1.000
_cell.length_b   1.000
_cell.length_c   1.000
_cell.angle_alpha   90.00
_cell.angle_beta   90.00
_cell.angle_gamma   90.00
#
_symmetry.space_group_name_H-M   'P 1'
#
loop_
_entity.id
_entity.type
_entity.pdbx_description
1 polymer ?
#
loop_
_entity_poly.entity_id
_entity_poly.type
_entity_poly.pdbx_seq_one_letter_code
_entity_poly.pdbx_strand_id
1 'polypeptide(L)'
;MFCVVTAWGDLVTDTLAEKLVRMQRIALLRICRAYRTASTASLQICTGLLPLDLESIRWRLRAKIKRGASFKLYGVAFWEGDNKRQALERVETLLFDPWQERWLATSKGEATKRFFPRIANRIEKDFIELDHYVSQFLTGHGDFSYRLHAFRLVVSPLCSCGADETDRHVLLVCERLEASSVELRECCQLVLNKLKTMSWSNFEKSSLP
;
A
#
# COMPACT_ATOMS: atom_id res chain seq x y z
N MET A 1 15.94 13.20 16.10
CA MET A 1 16.07 12.38 14.87
C MET A 1 15.71 13.15 13.58
N PHE A 2 14.87 14.20 13.63
CA PHE A 2 14.37 14.93 12.44
C PHE A 2 15.39 15.80 11.67
N CYS A 3 16.43 16.32 12.33
CA CYS A 3 17.39 17.22 11.67
C CYS A 3 18.33 16.48 10.69
N VAL A 4 18.65 15.21 10.98
CA VAL A 4 19.62 14.43 10.20
C VAL A 4 19.07 14.11 8.81
N VAL A 5 17.81 13.68 8.69
CA VAL A 5 17.20 13.25 7.41
C VAL A 5 17.25 14.35 6.33
N THR A 6 17.20 15.63 6.71
CA THR A 6 17.21 16.74 5.76
C THR A 6 18.53 16.92 5.00
N ALA A 7 19.65 16.45 5.55
CA ALA A 7 20.98 16.58 4.95
C ALA A 7 21.30 15.46 3.94
N TRP A 8 20.73 14.26 4.12
CA TRP A 8 21.08 13.09 3.29
C TRP A 8 20.25 12.98 2.01
N GLY A 9 19.12 13.68 1.89
CA GLY A 9 18.22 13.52 0.75
C GLY A 9 18.82 13.91 -0.61
N ASP A 10 19.92 14.66 -0.64
CA ASP A 10 20.71 14.98 -1.86
C ASP A 10 21.75 13.91 -2.21
N LEU A 11 22.02 12.98 -1.29
CA LEU A 11 23.04 11.93 -1.38
C LEU A 11 22.43 10.52 -1.52
N VAL A 12 21.13 10.43 -1.76
CA VAL A 12 20.45 9.14 -1.96
C VAL A 12 20.84 8.57 -3.31
N THR A 13 21.92 7.79 -3.31
CA THR A 13 22.30 6.90 -4.40
C THR A 13 21.34 5.72 -4.48
N ASP A 14 21.30 5.02 -5.62
CA ASP A 14 20.50 3.80 -5.77
C ASP A 14 20.85 2.75 -4.70
N THR A 15 22.15 2.61 -4.40
CA THR A 15 22.65 1.72 -3.33
C THR A 15 22.16 2.10 -1.94
N LEU A 16 22.00 3.40 -1.65
CA LEU A 16 21.44 3.86 -0.38
C LEU A 16 19.91 3.69 -0.36
N ALA A 17 19.24 3.94 -1.47
CA ALA A 17 17.79 3.73 -1.61
C ALA A 17 17.40 2.28 -1.32
N GLU A 18 18.12 1.31 -1.90
CA GLU A 18 17.91 -0.12 -1.63
C GLU A 18 18.10 -0.48 -0.15
N LYS A 19 19.14 0.08 0.50
CA LYS A 19 19.39 -0.12 1.93
C LYS A 19 18.26 0.45 2.77
N LEU A 20 17.77 1.65 2.46
CA LEU A 20 16.64 2.28 3.17
C LEU A 20 15.38 1.41 3.07
N VAL A 21 15.03 0.94 1.87
CA VAL A 21 13.88 0.05 1.66
C VAL A 21 14.04 -1.28 2.40
N ARG A 22 15.25 -1.85 2.43
CA ARG A 22 15.54 -3.07 3.18
C ARG A 22 15.38 -2.88 4.69
N MET A 23 15.82 -1.74 5.24
CA MET A 23 15.62 -1.41 6.66
C MET A 23 14.14 -1.20 6.98
N GLN A 24 13.40 -0.54 6.10
CA GLN A 24 11.95 -0.31 6.25
C GLN A 24 11.17 -1.63 6.41
N ARG A 25 11.59 -2.69 5.71
CA ARG A 25 10.94 -4.01 5.74
C ARG A 25 10.67 -4.55 7.15
N ILE A 26 11.60 -4.35 8.09
CA ILE A 26 11.49 -4.89 9.45
C ILE A 26 10.30 -4.25 10.18
N ALA A 27 10.15 -2.93 10.06
CA ALA A 27 9.02 -2.21 10.65
C ALA A 27 7.71 -2.60 9.95
N LEU A 28 7.72 -2.66 8.61
CA LEU A 28 6.54 -2.99 7.81
C LEU A 28 5.96 -4.38 8.13
N LEU A 29 6.81 -5.40 8.29
CA LEU A 29 6.35 -6.73 8.69
C LEU A 29 5.59 -6.72 10.03
N ARG A 30 6.03 -5.90 10.98
CA ARG A 30 5.39 -5.76 12.29
C ARG A 30 4.08 -4.99 12.21
N ILE A 31 4.06 -3.89 11.45
CA ILE A 31 2.84 -3.07 11.24
C ILE A 31 1.75 -3.92 10.56
N CYS A 32 2.10 -4.68 9.52
CA CYS A 32 1.13 -5.54 8.85
C CYS A 32 0.81 -6.82 9.63
N ARG A 33 1.65 -7.26 10.57
CA ARG A 33 1.59 -8.63 11.14
C ARG A 33 1.62 -9.72 10.05
N ALA A 34 2.33 -9.43 8.95
CA ALA A 34 2.40 -10.28 7.76
C ALA A 34 3.51 -11.34 7.87
N TYR A 35 3.40 -12.40 7.06
CA TYR A 35 4.45 -13.41 6.97
C TYR A 35 5.74 -12.84 6.39
N ARG A 36 6.89 -13.40 6.83
CA ARG A 36 8.23 -13.02 6.35
C ARG A 36 8.43 -13.20 4.84
N THR A 37 7.57 -13.99 4.19
CA THR A 37 7.59 -14.24 2.74
C THR A 37 6.91 -13.14 1.93
N ALA A 38 6.10 -12.26 2.54
CA ALA A 38 5.46 -11.14 1.86
C ALA A 38 6.49 -10.14 1.32
N SER A 39 6.33 -9.68 0.09
CA SER A 39 7.29 -8.77 -0.55
C SER A 39 7.32 -7.38 0.11
N THR A 40 8.46 -6.68 0.13
CA THR A 40 8.52 -5.33 0.72
C THR A 40 7.61 -4.35 0.00
N ALA A 41 7.52 -4.47 -1.33
CA ALA A 41 6.59 -3.67 -2.14
C ALA A 41 5.14 -3.91 -1.71
N SER A 42 4.71 -5.17 -1.56
CA SER A 42 3.37 -5.49 -1.03
C SER A 42 3.14 -4.88 0.34
N LEU A 43 4.12 -4.90 1.25
CA LEU A 43 3.95 -4.33 2.59
C LEU A 43 3.83 -2.80 2.57
N GLN A 44 4.59 -2.10 1.70
CA GLN A 44 4.46 -0.66 1.50
C GLN A 44 3.05 -0.31 1.03
N ILE A 45 2.54 -1.05 0.04
CA ILE A 45 1.17 -0.90 -0.44
C ILE A 45 0.14 -1.28 0.64
N CYS A 46 0.33 -2.39 1.36
CA CYS A 46 -0.58 -2.78 2.44
C CYS A 46 -0.56 -1.82 3.62
N THR A 47 0.45 -1.00 3.81
CA THR A 47 0.47 0.01 4.88
C THR A 47 0.06 1.39 4.39
N GLY A 48 0.06 1.62 3.07
CA GLY A 48 -0.02 2.96 2.50
C GLY A 48 1.20 3.83 2.83
N LEU A 49 2.31 3.23 3.28
CA LEU A 49 3.52 3.96 3.63
C LEU A 49 4.44 4.07 2.43
N LEU A 50 4.86 5.30 2.15
CA LEU A 50 5.82 5.62 1.09
C LEU A 50 7.14 4.84 1.32
N PRO A 51 7.82 4.38 0.25
CA PRO A 51 9.17 3.84 0.35
C PRO A 51 10.11 4.81 1.06
N LEU A 52 10.94 4.30 1.97
CA LEU A 52 11.72 5.15 2.88
C LEU A 52 12.73 6.08 2.16
N ASP A 53 13.19 5.68 0.97
CA ASP A 53 14.01 6.53 0.11
C ASP A 53 13.21 7.74 -0.43
N LEU A 54 12.00 7.53 -0.91
CA LEU A 54 11.10 8.61 -1.33
C LEU A 54 10.63 9.46 -0.13
N GLU A 55 10.45 8.84 1.03
CA GLU A 55 10.18 9.53 2.28
C GLU A 55 11.31 10.50 2.64
N SER A 56 12.58 10.09 2.49
CA SER A 56 13.72 10.97 2.74
C SER A 56 13.72 12.21 1.84
N ILE A 57 13.35 12.04 0.56
CA ILE A 57 13.19 13.13 -0.40
C ILE A 57 12.05 14.05 0.07
N ARG A 58 10.91 13.49 0.46
CA ARG A 58 9.76 14.22 0.98
C ARG A 58 10.13 15.13 2.15
N TRP A 59 10.83 14.61 3.15
CA TRP A 59 11.29 15.38 4.31
C TRP A 59 12.22 16.52 3.92
N ARG A 60 13.18 16.26 3.03
CA ARG A 60 14.10 17.29 2.53
C ARG A 60 13.36 18.41 1.81
N LEU A 61 12.45 18.07 0.88
CA LEU A 61 11.72 19.05 0.09
C LEU A 61 10.74 19.86 0.94
N ARG A 62 10.06 19.22 1.90
CA ARG A 62 9.28 19.92 2.94
C ARG A 62 10.11 20.99 3.64
N ALA A 63 11.36 20.70 4.00
CA ALA A 63 12.25 21.68 4.62
C ALA A 63 12.65 22.81 3.67
N LYS A 64 12.93 22.50 2.38
CA LYS A 64 13.23 23.52 1.36
C LYS A 64 12.05 24.48 1.13
N ILE A 65 10.83 23.95 1.00
CA ILE A 65 9.60 24.76 0.87
C ILE A 65 9.40 25.67 2.09
N LYS A 66 9.60 25.14 3.30
CA LYS A 66 9.46 25.94 4.52
C LYS A 66 10.43 27.13 4.55
N ARG A 67 11.65 26.94 4.04
CA ARG A 67 12.72 27.94 3.92
C ARG A 67 12.57 28.87 2.71
N GLY A 68 11.59 28.66 1.82
CA GLY A 68 11.41 29.46 0.60
C GLY A 68 12.48 29.20 -0.46
N ALA A 69 13.19 28.08 -0.40
CA ALA A 69 14.24 27.77 -1.37
C ALA A 69 13.64 27.32 -2.71
N SER A 70 14.21 27.78 -3.82
CA SER A 70 13.90 27.26 -5.16
C SER A 70 14.59 25.92 -5.39
N PHE A 71 13.92 24.98 -6.07
CA PHE A 71 14.47 23.66 -6.42
C PHE A 71 13.75 23.04 -7.61
N LYS A 72 14.30 21.93 -8.12
CA LYS A 72 13.62 21.08 -9.12
C LYS A 72 13.40 19.68 -8.57
N LEU A 73 12.25 19.09 -8.88
CA LEU A 73 11.93 17.69 -8.62
C LEU A 73 11.39 17.07 -9.90
N TYR A 74 12.06 16.02 -10.41
CA TYR A 74 11.67 15.33 -11.64
C TYR A 74 11.37 16.28 -12.83
N GLY A 75 12.21 17.32 -12.99
CA GLY A 75 12.05 18.33 -14.05
C GLY A 75 11.07 19.47 -13.72
N VAL A 76 10.24 19.34 -12.68
CA VAL A 76 9.31 20.37 -12.23
C VAL A 76 10.02 21.37 -11.34
N ALA A 77 9.96 22.66 -11.69
CA ALA A 77 10.52 23.75 -10.90
C ALA A 77 9.57 24.22 -9.80
N PHE A 78 10.15 24.55 -8.65
CA PHE A 78 9.54 25.17 -7.48
C PHE A 78 10.31 26.45 -7.19
N TRP A 79 9.58 27.53 -6.92
CA TRP A 79 10.14 28.87 -6.82
C TRP A 79 9.95 29.47 -5.44
N GLU A 80 10.82 30.42 -5.10
CA GLU A 80 10.64 31.27 -3.93
C GLU A 80 9.33 32.05 -4.07
N GLY A 81 8.54 32.07 -2.99
CA GLY A 81 7.22 32.72 -2.98
C GLY A 81 6.05 31.83 -3.43
N ASP A 82 6.29 30.60 -3.91
CA ASP A 82 5.22 29.64 -4.19
C ASP A 82 4.32 29.45 -2.97
N ASN A 83 3.02 29.26 -3.20
CA ASN A 83 2.09 28.90 -2.14
C ASN A 83 2.55 27.59 -1.48
N LYS A 84 2.95 27.67 -0.21
CA LYS A 84 3.54 26.53 0.52
C LYS A 84 2.63 25.30 0.54
N ARG A 85 1.31 25.48 0.66
CA ARG A 85 0.36 24.37 0.68
C ARG A 85 0.31 23.67 -0.69
N GLN A 86 0.12 24.44 -1.76
CA GLN A 86 0.08 23.90 -3.12
C GLN A 86 1.41 23.26 -3.53
N ALA A 87 2.54 23.85 -3.13
CA ALA A 87 3.86 23.29 -3.36
C ALA A 87 4.04 21.93 -2.65
N LEU A 88 3.54 21.80 -1.42
CA LEU A 88 3.57 20.54 -0.67
C LEU A 88 2.70 19.46 -1.34
N GLU A 89 1.46 19.80 -1.70
CA GLU A 89 0.54 18.90 -2.41
C GLU A 89 1.17 18.42 -3.73
N ARG A 90 1.80 19.33 -4.48
CA ARG A 90 2.49 19.00 -5.75
C ARG A 90 3.70 18.08 -5.55
N VAL A 91 4.47 18.28 -4.47
CA VAL A 91 5.58 17.36 -4.12
C VAL A 91 5.05 15.96 -3.80
N GLU A 92 3.97 15.84 -3.05
CA GLU A 92 3.37 14.53 -2.73
C GLU A 92 2.95 13.80 -4.01
N THR A 93 2.24 14.48 -4.92
CA THR A 93 1.84 13.91 -6.22
C THR A 93 3.05 13.44 -7.03
N LEU A 94 4.10 14.26 -7.13
CA LEU A 94 5.31 13.91 -7.89
C LEU A 94 6.08 12.72 -7.30
N LEU A 95 5.96 12.46 -6.00
CA LEU A 95 6.57 11.29 -5.37
C LEU A 95 5.76 10.01 -5.57
N PHE A 96 4.46 10.11 -5.91
CA PHE A 96 3.62 8.95 -6.15
C PHE A 96 3.91 8.29 -7.50
N ASP A 97 4.30 9.06 -8.51
CA ASP A 97 4.64 8.54 -9.84
C ASP A 97 5.77 7.49 -9.79
N PRO A 98 6.98 7.77 -9.24
CA PRO A 98 8.03 6.76 -9.14
C PRO A 98 7.66 5.60 -8.21
N TRP A 99 6.82 5.83 -7.20
CA TRP A 99 6.31 4.73 -6.37
C TRP A 99 5.39 3.81 -7.19
N GLN A 100 4.51 4.37 -8.00
CA GLN A 100 3.57 3.64 -8.86
C GLN A 100 4.32 2.86 -9.94
N GLU A 101 5.32 3.45 -10.57
CA GLU A 101 6.18 2.78 -11.54
C GLU A 101 6.87 1.56 -10.93
N ARG A 102 7.50 1.72 -9.75
CA ARG A 102 8.12 0.60 -9.01
C ARG A 102 7.11 -0.49 -8.66
N TRP A 103 5.89 -0.10 -8.30
CA TRP A 103 4.82 -1.05 -7.97
C TRP A 103 4.37 -1.85 -9.18
N LEU A 104 4.22 -1.22 -10.34
CA LEU A 104 3.86 -1.92 -11.56
C LEU A 104 4.99 -2.81 -12.06
N ALA A 105 6.23 -2.33 -11.98
CA ALA A 105 7.42 -3.04 -12.47
C ALA A 105 7.78 -4.30 -11.67
N THR A 106 7.39 -4.41 -10.39
CA THR A 106 7.73 -5.61 -9.61
C THR A 106 6.96 -6.85 -10.06
N SER A 107 7.64 -7.97 -10.21
CA SER A 107 7.02 -9.29 -10.44
C SER A 107 6.44 -9.93 -9.17
N LYS A 108 6.60 -9.29 -8.01
CA LYS A 108 6.11 -9.77 -6.72
C LYS A 108 4.82 -9.04 -6.32
N GLY A 109 4.03 -9.68 -5.46
CA GLY A 109 2.84 -9.05 -4.88
C GLY A 109 1.60 -9.10 -5.76
N GLU A 110 1.50 -10.10 -6.65
CA GLU A 110 0.36 -10.31 -7.54
C GLU A 110 -0.98 -10.28 -6.80
N ALA A 111 -1.10 -10.95 -5.65
CA ALA A 111 -2.30 -10.89 -4.83
C ALA A 111 -2.64 -9.46 -4.40
N THR A 112 -1.66 -8.70 -3.92
CA THR A 112 -1.84 -7.29 -3.53
C THR A 112 -2.24 -6.40 -4.70
N LYS A 113 -1.72 -6.65 -5.91
CA LYS A 113 -2.08 -5.89 -7.13
C LYS A 113 -3.56 -6.05 -7.50
N ARG A 114 -4.17 -7.19 -7.19
CA ARG A 114 -5.62 -7.41 -7.39
C ARG A 114 -6.47 -6.44 -6.56
N PHE A 115 -6.02 -6.11 -5.35
CA PHE A 115 -6.71 -5.17 -4.46
C PHE A 115 -6.30 -3.72 -4.72
N PHE A 116 -5.02 -3.47 -4.96
CA PHE A 116 -4.44 -2.13 -5.07
C PHE A 116 -3.56 -2.02 -6.33
N PRO A 117 -4.16 -2.00 -7.54
CA PRO A 117 -3.39 -1.83 -8.78
C PRO A 117 -2.77 -0.44 -8.88
N ARG A 118 -3.43 0.57 -8.29
CA ARG A 118 -2.90 1.92 -8.10
C ARG A 118 -2.70 2.19 -6.61
N ILE A 119 -1.63 2.88 -6.26
CA ILE A 119 -1.33 3.29 -4.89
C ILE A 119 -2.43 4.17 -4.32
N ALA A 120 -2.96 5.09 -5.14
CA ALA A 120 -4.08 5.95 -4.75
C ALA A 120 -5.27 5.15 -4.19
N ASN A 121 -5.59 4.00 -4.81
CA ASN A 121 -6.67 3.13 -4.33
C ASN A 121 -6.46 2.66 -2.89
N ARG A 122 -5.21 2.51 -2.44
CA ARG A 122 -4.92 2.19 -1.05
C ARG A 122 -5.06 3.42 -0.17
N ILE A 123 -4.44 4.53 -0.56
CA ILE A 123 -4.40 5.76 0.26
C ILE A 123 -5.81 6.27 0.55
N GLU A 124 -6.72 6.14 -0.41
CA GLU A 124 -8.14 6.48 -0.26
C GLU A 124 -8.93 5.50 0.63
N LYS A 125 -8.38 4.33 0.97
CA LYS A 125 -9.03 3.30 1.78
C LYS A 125 -8.38 3.22 3.15
N ASP A 126 -8.44 4.34 3.86
CA ASP A 126 -7.95 4.48 5.24
C ASP A 126 -8.71 3.59 6.24
N PHE A 127 -9.97 3.23 5.94
CA PHE A 127 -10.77 2.29 6.72
C PHE A 127 -10.21 0.85 6.74
N ILE A 128 -9.22 0.51 5.90
CA ILE A 128 -8.59 -0.81 5.91
C ILE A 128 -7.59 -0.89 7.05
N GLU A 129 -8.04 -1.46 8.17
CA GLU A 129 -7.19 -1.81 9.30
C GLU A 129 -6.43 -3.11 9.02
N LEU A 130 -5.13 -3.08 9.28
CA LEU A 130 -4.27 -4.25 9.11
C LEU A 130 -4.21 -5.05 10.41
N ASP A 131 -4.54 -6.32 10.29
CA ASP A 131 -4.16 -7.33 11.26
C ASP A 131 -3.48 -8.51 10.56
N HIS A 132 -3.26 -9.58 11.32
CA HIS A 132 -2.65 -10.79 10.79
C HIS A 132 -3.48 -11.39 9.65
N TYR A 133 -4.81 -11.50 9.80
CA TYR A 133 -5.69 -12.17 8.84
C TYR A 133 -5.91 -11.33 7.59
N VAL A 134 -6.20 -10.04 7.73
CA VAL A 134 -6.35 -9.10 6.62
C VAL A 134 -5.07 -9.10 5.77
N SER A 135 -3.90 -9.08 6.42
CA SER A 135 -2.62 -9.12 5.70
C SER A 135 -2.38 -10.43 4.96
N GLN A 136 -2.87 -11.57 5.46
CA GLN A 136 -2.77 -12.84 4.72
C GLN A 136 -3.50 -12.76 3.37
N PHE A 137 -4.72 -12.23 3.35
CA PHE A 137 -5.50 -12.05 2.13
C PHE A 137 -4.89 -10.98 1.21
N LEU A 138 -4.56 -9.80 1.74
CA LEU A 138 -4.01 -8.72 0.92
C LEU A 138 -2.65 -9.04 0.31
N THR A 139 -1.88 -9.93 0.92
CA THR A 139 -0.57 -10.35 0.39
C THR A 139 -0.64 -11.69 -0.33
N GLY A 140 -1.72 -12.46 -0.19
CA GLY A 140 -1.82 -13.84 -0.63
C GLY A 140 -0.80 -14.75 0.05
N HIS A 141 -0.25 -14.35 1.20
CA HIS A 141 0.71 -15.09 2.02
C HIS A 141 0.07 -15.43 3.36
N GLY A 142 -0.70 -16.51 3.37
CA GLY A 142 -1.34 -17.05 4.56
C GLY A 142 -1.14 -18.54 4.70
N ASP A 143 -1.83 -19.11 5.69
CA ASP A 143 -1.84 -20.54 5.97
C ASP A 143 -2.78 -21.29 5.00
N PHE A 144 -2.64 -21.01 3.71
CA PHE A 144 -3.46 -21.60 2.65
C PHE A 144 -2.78 -22.87 2.14
N SER A 145 -3.48 -24.01 2.19
CA SER A 145 -2.91 -25.33 1.89
C SER A 145 -2.22 -25.37 0.51
N TYR A 146 -2.76 -24.71 -0.51
CA TYR A 146 -2.13 -24.61 -1.83
C TYR A 146 -0.69 -24.06 -1.75
N ARG A 147 -0.50 -22.99 -0.98
CA ARG A 147 0.82 -22.34 -0.83
C ARG A 147 1.73 -23.14 0.09
N LEU A 148 1.21 -23.69 1.19
CA LEU A 148 1.98 -24.52 2.11
C LEU A 148 2.49 -25.80 1.44
N HIS A 149 1.68 -26.39 0.55
CA HIS A 149 2.04 -27.57 -0.24
C HIS A 149 3.20 -27.26 -1.19
N ALA A 150 3.21 -26.08 -1.83
CA ALA A 150 4.34 -25.63 -2.65
C ALA A 150 5.66 -25.48 -1.84
N PHE A 151 5.56 -25.22 -0.53
CA PHE A 151 6.68 -25.25 0.41
C PHE A 151 6.95 -26.62 1.05
N ARG A 152 6.18 -27.65 0.67
CA ARG A 152 6.24 -29.02 1.23
C ARG A 152 6.00 -29.08 2.74
N LEU A 153 5.19 -28.15 3.27
CA LEU A 153 4.81 -28.10 4.69
C LEU A 153 3.53 -28.89 4.98
N VAL A 154 2.69 -29.13 3.97
CA VAL A 154 1.49 -29.97 4.04
C VAL A 154 1.50 -30.96 2.87
N VAL A 155 0.74 -32.05 3.02
CA VAL A 155 0.70 -33.17 2.06
C VAL A 155 -0.24 -32.94 0.87
N SER A 156 -1.18 -31.99 0.97
CA SER A 156 -2.19 -31.72 -0.05
C SER A 156 -2.40 -30.22 -0.21
N PRO A 157 -2.59 -29.71 -1.44
CA PRO A 157 -2.96 -28.31 -1.68
C PRO A 157 -4.45 -28.03 -1.46
N LEU A 158 -5.25 -29.08 -1.22
CA LEU A 158 -6.71 -29.02 -1.28
C LEU A 158 -7.32 -28.47 0.01
N CYS A 159 -8.35 -27.66 -0.15
CA CYS A 159 -9.32 -27.37 0.87
C CYS A 159 -10.15 -28.63 1.11
N SER A 160 -10.66 -28.77 2.32
CA SER A 160 -11.69 -29.75 2.70
C SER A 160 -12.92 -29.85 1.78
N CYS A 161 -13.23 -28.82 0.98
CA CYS A 161 -14.31 -28.90 -0.02
C CYS A 161 -13.89 -29.58 -1.32
N GLY A 162 -12.61 -29.98 -1.45
CA GLY A 162 -12.05 -30.67 -2.60
C GLY A 162 -11.35 -29.79 -3.65
N ALA A 163 -11.46 -28.46 -3.57
CA ALA A 163 -10.77 -27.53 -4.48
C ALA A 163 -9.43 -27.04 -3.90
N ASP A 164 -8.55 -26.46 -4.72
CA ASP A 164 -7.29 -25.87 -4.24
C ASP A 164 -7.54 -24.74 -3.23
N GLU A 165 -6.94 -24.87 -2.04
CA GLU A 165 -7.11 -23.87 -0.97
C GLU A 165 -6.21 -22.66 -1.22
N THR A 166 -6.75 -21.72 -1.98
CA THR A 166 -6.15 -20.40 -2.21
C THR A 166 -6.83 -19.33 -1.37
N ASP A 167 -6.16 -18.20 -1.18
CA ASP A 167 -6.74 -16.99 -0.57
C ASP A 167 -8.07 -16.60 -1.23
N ARG A 168 -8.12 -16.65 -2.56
CA ARG A 168 -9.33 -16.37 -3.34
C ARG A 168 -10.42 -17.42 -3.11
N HIS A 169 -10.06 -18.70 -3.07
CA HIS A 169 -11.01 -19.78 -2.84
C HIS A 169 -11.70 -19.60 -1.48
N VAL A 170 -10.91 -19.48 -0.41
CA VAL A 170 -11.42 -19.32 0.95
C VAL A 170 -12.28 -18.07 1.08
N LEU A 171 -11.86 -16.94 0.48
CA LEU A 171 -12.58 -15.68 0.64
C LEU A 171 -13.86 -15.57 -0.19
N LEU A 172 -13.90 -16.14 -1.41
CA LEU A 172 -14.93 -15.80 -2.40
C LEU A 172 -15.69 -16.98 -2.99
N VAL A 173 -15.15 -18.21 -2.92
CA VAL A 173 -15.63 -19.35 -3.72
C VAL A 173 -15.97 -20.57 -2.89
N CYS A 174 -15.43 -20.72 -1.68
CA CYS A 174 -15.57 -21.94 -0.90
C CYS A 174 -17.03 -22.22 -0.52
N GLU A 175 -17.57 -23.31 -1.05
CA GLU A 175 -18.96 -23.76 -0.80
C GLU A 175 -19.25 -24.01 0.68
N ARG A 176 -18.22 -24.38 1.46
CA ARG A 176 -18.34 -24.52 2.92
C ARG A 176 -18.67 -23.20 3.62
N LEU A 177 -18.29 -22.09 3.00
CA LEU A 177 -18.49 -20.74 3.49
C LEU A 177 -19.58 -20.03 2.69
N GLU A 178 -20.41 -20.75 1.91
CA GLU A 178 -21.39 -20.13 1.01
C GLU A 178 -22.35 -19.21 1.77
N ALA A 179 -22.84 -19.64 2.94
CA ALA A 179 -23.72 -18.82 3.78
C ALA A 179 -23.08 -17.46 4.16
N SER A 180 -21.85 -17.48 4.66
CA SER A 180 -21.10 -16.25 4.98
C SER A 180 -20.66 -15.47 3.75
N SER A 181 -20.43 -16.15 2.62
CA SER A 181 -20.01 -15.53 1.35
C SER A 181 -21.17 -14.79 0.68
N VAL A 182 -22.39 -15.32 0.77
CA VAL A 182 -23.62 -14.66 0.30
C VAL A 182 -23.85 -13.39 1.11
N GLU A 183 -23.82 -13.47 2.44
CA GLU A 183 -23.98 -12.31 3.32
C GLU A 183 -22.92 -11.23 3.03
N LEU A 184 -21.67 -11.63 2.84
CA LEU A 184 -20.59 -10.71 2.47
C LEU A 184 -20.85 -10.05 1.11
N ARG A 185 -21.27 -10.81 0.09
CA ARG A 185 -21.57 -10.27 -1.25
C ARG A 185 -22.74 -9.29 -1.20
N GLU A 186 -23.79 -9.59 -0.44
CA GLU A 186 -24.93 -8.70 -0.26
C GLU A 186 -24.51 -7.39 0.44
N CYS A 187 -23.76 -7.49 1.54
CA CYS A 187 -23.19 -6.33 2.23
C CYS A 187 -22.33 -5.49 1.29
N CYS A 188 -21.42 -6.12 0.53
CA CYS A 188 -20.59 -5.44 -0.44
C CYS A 188 -21.43 -4.75 -1.52
N GLN A 189 -22.47 -5.41 -2.04
CA GLN A 189 -23.35 -4.83 -3.06
C GLN A 189 -24.11 -3.61 -2.52
N LEU A 190 -24.58 -3.66 -1.28
CA LEU A 190 -25.23 -2.53 -0.62
C LEU A 190 -24.26 -1.34 -0.46
N VAL A 191 -23.02 -1.60 -0.04
CA VAL A 191 -21.98 -0.56 0.07
C VAL A 191 -21.67 0.02 -1.31
N LEU A 192 -21.47 -0.82 -2.33
CA LEU A 192 -21.20 -0.37 -3.70
C LEU A 192 -22.36 0.45 -4.27
N ASN A 193 -23.60 0.07 -3.99
CA ASN A 193 -24.77 0.83 -4.40
C ASN A 193 -24.81 2.19 -3.70
N LYS A 194 -24.55 2.24 -2.38
CA LYS A 194 -24.44 3.51 -1.63
C LYS A 194 -23.36 4.42 -2.21
N LEU A 195 -22.17 3.87 -2.49
CA LEU A 195 -21.05 4.61 -3.09
C LEU A 195 -21.40 5.16 -4.49
N LYS A 196 -22.14 4.40 -5.30
CA LYS A 196 -22.60 4.85 -6.63
C LYS A 196 -23.67 5.95 -6.55
N THR A 197 -24.52 5.93 -5.52
CA THR A 197 -25.59 6.92 -5.32
C THR A 197 -25.14 8.17 -4.57
N MET A 198 -23.97 8.15 -3.92
CA MET A 198 -23.40 9.33 -3.29
C MET A 198 -22.85 10.27 -4.37
N SER A 199 -23.53 11.39 -4.63
CA SER A 199 -22.93 12.49 -5.39
C SER A 199 -21.77 13.07 -4.58
N TRP A 200 -20.63 13.31 -5.25
CA TRP A 200 -19.39 13.82 -4.67
C TRP A 200 -19.53 15.15 -3.90
N SER A 201 -20.65 15.86 -4.07
CA SER A 201 -21.01 17.08 -3.33
C SER A 201 -21.35 16.87 -1.84
N ASN A 202 -21.57 15.64 -1.39
CA ASN A 202 -21.95 15.35 0.00
C ASN A 202 -20.77 14.93 0.90
N PHE A 203 -19.59 14.67 0.35
CA PHE A 203 -18.42 14.22 1.12
C PHE A 203 -17.71 15.38 1.84
N GLU A 204 -17.70 16.59 1.26
CA GLU A 204 -17.07 17.77 1.88
C GLU A 204 -17.78 18.26 3.14
N LYS A 205 -19.03 17.83 3.39
CA LYS A 205 -19.83 18.29 4.54
C LYS A 205 -19.75 17.40 5.77
N SER A 206 -19.16 16.21 5.69
CA SER A 206 -19.12 15.25 6.80
C SER A 206 -17.75 15.05 7.45
N SER A 207 -16.71 15.77 7.02
CA SER A 207 -15.35 15.64 7.55
C SER A 207 -14.77 16.97 8.02
N LEU A 208 -15.54 17.70 8.84
CA LEU A 208 -15.04 18.73 9.75
C LEU A 208 -15.77 18.56 11.10
N PRO A 209 -15.08 18.27 12.22
CA PRO A 209 -15.53 18.76 13.51
C PRO A 209 -15.38 20.29 13.61
#